data_AF-A0A961XCZ0-F1
#
_entry.id   AF-A0A961XCZ0-F1
#
_cell.length_a   1.000
_cell.length_b   1.000
_cell.length_c   1.000
_cell.angle_alpha   90.00
_cell.angle_beta   90.00
_cell.angle_gamma   90.00
#
_symmetry.space_group_name_H-M   'P 1'
#
loop_
_entity.id
_entity.type
_entity.pdbx_description
1 polymer ?
#
loop_
_entity_poly.entity_id
_entity_poly.type
_entity_poly.pdbx_seq_one_letter_code
_entity_poly.pdbx_strand_id
1 'polypeptide(L)'
;NMVGFQTKLKYGAQTGIFRMIPGLENAEFARLGGLHRNTYINSPVLLDGSLRLKSRPGLRFAGQITGCEGYVESTSIGLLAGRFAAAERLGEALVPPPATTAFGALLNHITGGHLVSNDEPGRRSFQPMNINFGLFPELAAGAIQRPENGRRFRGKEKALAKKQLVAERALRDCRSWLGLPPADAMRGSEAQSPAAGTR
;
A
#
# COMPACT_ATOMS: atom_id res chain seq x y z
N ASN A 1 -16.56 10.62 14.26
CA ASN A 1 -15.09 10.67 14.02
C ASN A 1 -14.81 11.64 12.89
N MET A 2 -13.95 12.63 13.10
CA MET A 2 -13.56 13.57 12.04
C MET A 2 -12.30 13.06 11.33
N VAL A 3 -12.37 12.87 10.00
CA VAL A 3 -11.26 12.34 9.19
C VAL A 3 -10.24 13.45 8.89
N GLY A 4 -8.96 13.17 9.08
CA GLY A 4 -7.87 14.12 8.77
C GLY A 4 -7.54 15.11 9.89
N PHE A 5 -8.10 14.92 11.09
CA PHE A 5 -7.90 15.80 12.25
C PHE A 5 -6.96 15.19 13.31
N GLN A 6 -6.06 14.27 12.93
CA GLN A 6 -5.00 13.80 13.83
C GLN A 6 -4.06 14.96 14.18
N THR A 7 -3.85 15.21 15.48
CA THR A 7 -3.12 16.40 15.93
C THR A 7 -2.37 16.17 17.24
N LYS A 8 -1.31 16.97 17.46
CA LYS A 8 -0.58 17.08 18.73
C LYS A 8 -1.07 18.25 19.60
N LEU A 9 -2.09 18.98 19.14
CA LEU A 9 -2.64 20.12 19.88
C LEU A 9 -3.25 19.69 21.22
N LYS A 10 -3.15 20.56 22.22
CA LYS A 10 -3.87 20.36 23.49
C LYS A 10 -5.38 20.36 23.26
N TYR A 11 -6.12 19.60 24.06
CA TYR A 11 -7.57 19.43 23.91
C TYR A 11 -8.35 20.74 23.85
N GLY A 12 -8.02 21.73 24.68
CA GLY A 12 -8.68 23.05 24.61
C GLY A 12 -8.52 23.76 23.26
N ALA A 13 -7.33 23.67 22.65
CA ALA A 13 -7.08 24.23 21.33
C ALA A 13 -7.81 23.47 20.22
N GLN A 14 -7.92 22.14 20.35
CA GLN A 14 -8.71 21.33 19.42
C GLN A 14 -10.18 21.73 19.43
N THR A 15 -10.81 21.79 20.62
CA THR A 15 -12.21 22.18 20.76
C THR A 15 -12.48 23.56 20.19
N GLY A 16 -11.60 24.52 20.46
CA GLY A 16 -11.72 25.89 19.91
C GLY A 16 -11.69 25.90 18.39
N ILE A 17 -10.72 25.23 17.76
CA ILE A 17 -10.60 25.16 16.30
C ILE A 17 -11.77 24.41 15.68
N PHE A 18 -12.20 23.29 16.27
CA PHE A 18 -13.26 22.46 15.68
C PHE A 18 -14.61 23.19 15.68
N ARG A 19 -14.88 24.04 16.68
CA ARG A 19 -16.09 24.89 16.71
C ARG A 19 -16.08 26.03 15.71
N MET A 20 -14.95 26.32 15.08
CA MET A 20 -14.88 27.27 13.96
C MET A 20 -15.36 26.65 12.64
N ILE A 21 -15.55 25.33 12.58
CA ILE A 21 -16.07 24.65 11.40
C ILE A 21 -17.60 24.85 11.38
N PRO A 22 -18.16 25.38 10.27
CA PRO A 22 -19.62 25.55 10.16
C PRO A 22 -20.38 24.25 10.45
N GLY A 23 -21.39 24.34 11.32
CA GLY A 23 -22.19 23.20 11.78
C GLY A 23 -21.65 22.46 13.01
N LEU A 24 -20.48 22.84 13.54
CA LEU A 24 -19.89 22.29 14.77
C LEU A 24 -19.79 23.30 15.92
N GLU A 25 -20.41 24.47 15.80
CA GLU A 25 -20.27 25.60 16.74
C GLU A 25 -20.62 25.20 18.17
N ASN A 26 -21.66 24.38 18.32
CA ASN A 26 -22.16 23.87 19.60
C ASN A 26 -21.86 22.38 19.83
N ALA A 27 -20.95 21.79 19.03
CA ALA A 27 -20.65 20.38 19.14
C ALA A 27 -20.01 20.02 20.49
N GLU A 28 -20.41 18.87 21.02
CA GLU A 28 -19.76 18.19 22.14
C GLU A 28 -18.91 17.04 21.61
N PHE A 29 -17.63 17.04 21.99
CA PHE A 29 -16.66 16.07 21.48
C PHE A 29 -16.44 14.95 22.49
N ALA A 30 -17.04 13.79 22.25
CA ALA A 30 -16.86 12.59 23.09
C ALA A 30 -15.39 12.09 23.12
N ARG A 31 -14.62 12.37 22.06
CA ARG A 31 -13.19 12.04 21.98
C ARG A 31 -12.47 13.06 21.11
N LEU A 32 -11.36 13.59 21.62
CA LEU A 32 -10.48 14.52 20.90
C LEU A 32 -9.29 13.78 20.27
N GLY A 33 -8.68 14.40 19.27
CA GLY A 33 -7.55 13.84 18.54
C GLY A 33 -6.32 13.67 19.43
N GLY A 34 -5.54 12.65 19.16
CA GLY A 34 -4.28 12.40 19.84
C GLY A 34 -3.30 11.71 18.91
N LEU A 35 -2.01 11.78 19.27
CA LEU A 35 -0.98 11.00 18.61
C LEU A 35 -0.88 9.63 19.27
N HIS A 36 -1.08 8.57 18.51
CA HIS A 36 -0.87 7.21 19.00
C HIS A 36 0.61 6.83 18.84
N ARG A 37 1.18 6.24 19.89
CA ARG A 37 2.49 5.58 19.78
C ARG A 37 2.27 4.21 19.13
N ASN A 38 2.93 3.99 18.00
CA ASN A 38 2.95 2.70 17.33
C ASN A 38 4.31 2.04 17.53
N THR A 39 4.29 0.78 17.96
CA THR A 39 5.48 -0.06 18.04
C THR A 39 5.68 -0.77 16.71
N TYR A 40 6.88 -0.66 16.13
CA TYR A 40 7.30 -1.37 14.94
C TYR A 40 8.75 -1.80 15.07
N ILE A 41 9.13 -2.87 14.37
CA ILE A 41 10.51 -3.37 14.34
C ILE A 41 11.25 -2.75 13.15
N ASN A 42 12.59 -2.71 13.20
CA ASN A 42 13.40 -2.35 12.03
C ASN A 42 13.40 -3.52 11.03
N SER A 43 12.27 -3.72 10.35
CA SER A 43 12.01 -4.91 9.55
C SER A 43 12.95 -5.09 8.35
N PRO A 44 13.46 -4.06 7.65
CA PRO A 44 14.41 -4.29 6.56
C PRO A 44 15.71 -4.94 7.05
N VAL A 45 16.11 -4.63 8.28
CA VAL A 45 17.28 -5.24 8.92
C VAL A 45 16.94 -6.63 9.45
N LEU A 46 15.80 -6.79 10.12
CA LEU A 46 15.47 -7.99 10.90
C LEU A 46 14.80 -9.11 10.10
N LEU A 47 14.03 -8.78 9.06
CA LEU A 47 13.23 -9.74 8.30
C LEU A 47 13.88 -10.10 6.97
N ASP A 48 13.76 -11.35 6.55
CA ASP A 48 14.06 -11.78 5.18
C ASP A 48 12.90 -11.44 4.21
N GLY A 49 13.11 -11.68 2.92
CA GLY A 49 12.10 -11.41 1.88
C GLY A 49 10.80 -12.25 1.99
N SER A 50 10.77 -13.23 2.90
CA SER A 50 9.60 -14.05 3.22
C SER A 50 8.96 -13.71 4.57
N LEU A 51 9.30 -12.53 5.12
CA LEU A 51 8.83 -11.99 6.39
C LEU A 51 9.28 -12.79 7.62
N ARG A 52 10.27 -13.69 7.48
CA ARG A 52 10.84 -14.43 8.61
C ARG A 52 11.87 -13.59 9.33
N LEU A 53 11.92 -13.71 10.65
CA LEU A 53 13.01 -13.16 11.44
C LEU A 53 14.32 -13.88 11.09
N LYS A 54 15.32 -13.16 10.61
CA LYS A 54 16.61 -13.75 10.16
C LYS A 54 17.29 -14.58 11.25
N SER A 55 17.19 -14.15 12.51
CA SER A 55 17.76 -14.87 13.67
C SER A 55 16.91 -16.04 14.17
N ARG A 56 15.64 -16.16 13.73
CA ARG A 56 14.74 -17.25 14.10
C ARG A 56 13.79 -17.58 12.93
N PRO A 57 14.24 -18.37 11.94
CA PRO A 57 13.48 -18.63 10.72
C PRO A 57 12.07 -19.23 10.94
N GLY A 58 11.81 -19.90 12.06
CA GLY A 58 10.47 -20.40 12.40
C GLY A 58 9.45 -19.30 12.79
N LEU A 59 9.84 -18.02 12.82
CA LEU A 59 8.99 -16.90 13.23
C LEU A 59 8.80 -15.91 12.08
N ARG A 60 7.55 -15.61 11.73
CA ARG A 60 7.17 -14.54 10.78
C ARG A 60 6.46 -13.39 11.47
N PHE A 61 6.62 -12.21 10.90
CA PHE A 61 5.92 -10.99 11.34
C PHE A 61 4.99 -10.49 10.23
N ALA A 62 3.82 -9.98 10.63
CA ALA A 62 2.87 -9.36 9.73
C ALA A 62 2.07 -8.26 10.42
N GLY A 63 1.45 -7.38 9.62
CA GLY A 63 0.68 -6.25 10.12
C GLY A 63 1.56 -5.08 10.56
N GLN A 64 0.98 -4.16 11.33
CA GLN A 64 1.62 -2.89 11.70
C GLN A 64 3.03 -3.04 12.32
N ILE A 65 3.30 -4.16 13.02
CA ILE A 65 4.61 -4.41 13.64
C ILE A 65 5.75 -4.43 12.61
N THR A 66 5.47 -4.74 11.34
CA THR A 66 6.45 -4.74 10.25
C THR A 66 6.70 -3.34 9.67
N GLY A 67 6.09 -2.28 10.21
CA GLY A 67 6.19 -0.94 9.65
C GLY A 67 5.35 -0.72 8.38
N CYS A 68 4.33 -1.54 8.13
CA CYS A 68 3.25 -1.14 7.23
C CYS A 68 2.19 -0.34 8.01
N GLU A 69 1.53 0.62 7.35
CA GLU A 69 0.50 1.46 7.98
C GLU A 69 -0.81 1.38 7.19
N GLY A 70 -1.91 1.12 7.89
CA GLY A 70 -3.25 0.96 7.30
C GLY A 70 -3.78 -0.47 7.39
N TYR A 71 -5.12 -0.60 7.38
CA TYR A 71 -5.80 -1.89 7.50
C TYR A 71 -5.56 -2.77 6.27
N VAL A 72 -5.59 -2.16 5.08
CA VAL A 72 -5.40 -2.88 3.81
C VAL A 72 -3.97 -3.38 3.70
N GLU A 73 -2.99 -2.55 4.06
CA GLU A 73 -1.57 -2.88 4.09
C GLU A 73 -1.29 -3.98 5.11
N SER A 74 -1.84 -3.87 6.32
CA SER A 74 -1.69 -4.90 7.35
C SER A 74 -2.27 -6.24 6.91
N THR A 75 -3.45 -6.22 6.29
CA THR A 75 -4.09 -7.42 5.73
C THR A 75 -3.28 -8.00 4.59
N SER A 76 -2.69 -7.14 3.75
CA SER A 76 -1.85 -7.54 2.63
C SER A 76 -0.58 -8.27 3.09
N ILE A 77 0.10 -7.74 4.11
CA ILE A 77 1.27 -8.41 4.69
C ILE A 77 0.88 -9.69 5.43
N GLY A 78 -0.27 -9.71 6.11
CA GLY A 78 -0.83 -10.93 6.71
C GLY A 78 -1.08 -12.03 5.68
N LEU A 79 -1.69 -11.68 4.55
CA LEU A 79 -1.91 -12.59 3.42
C LEU A 79 -0.58 -13.16 2.90
N LEU A 80 0.42 -12.31 2.68
CA LEU A 80 1.74 -12.75 2.20
C LEU A 80 2.43 -13.68 3.20
N ALA A 81 2.44 -13.32 4.49
CA ALA A 81 3.02 -14.16 5.54
C ALA A 81 2.34 -15.54 5.59
N GLY A 82 1.01 -15.59 5.47
CA GLY A 82 0.24 -16.83 5.41
C GLY A 82 0.57 -17.67 4.17
N ARG A 83 0.61 -17.06 2.98
CA ARG A 83 1.00 -17.75 1.73
C ARG A 83 2.42 -18.32 1.80
N PHE A 84 3.35 -17.56 2.34
CA PHE A 84 4.75 -17.99 2.49
C PHE A 84 4.91 -19.11 3.51
N ALA A 85 4.18 -19.05 4.63
CA ALA A 85 4.18 -20.12 5.62
C ALA A 85 3.54 -21.41 5.08
N ALA A 86 2.44 -21.30 4.31
CA ALA A 86 1.80 -22.43 3.68
C ALA A 86 2.72 -23.10 2.65
N ALA A 87 3.33 -22.33 1.74
CA ALA A 87 4.26 -22.85 0.74
C ALA A 87 5.45 -23.57 1.40
N GLU A 88 6.07 -22.96 2.42
CA GLU A 88 7.16 -23.59 3.18
C GLU A 88 6.72 -24.91 3.84
N ARG A 89 5.53 -24.94 4.44
CA ARG A 89 5.01 -26.12 5.13
C ARG A 89 4.66 -27.28 4.18
N LEU A 90 4.30 -26.96 2.94
CA LEU A 90 3.96 -27.92 1.88
C LEU A 90 5.19 -28.30 1.03
N GLY A 91 6.34 -27.67 1.22
CA GLY A 91 7.53 -27.89 0.38
C GLY A 91 7.39 -27.31 -1.02
N GLU A 92 6.49 -26.34 -1.22
CA GLU A 92 6.26 -25.67 -2.49
C GLU A 92 7.23 -24.49 -2.69
N ALA A 93 7.39 -24.07 -3.95
CA ALA A 93 8.19 -22.90 -4.27
C ALA A 93 7.53 -21.62 -3.72
N LEU A 94 8.28 -20.86 -2.92
CA LEU A 94 7.87 -19.55 -2.45
C LEU A 94 8.06 -18.53 -3.58
N VAL A 95 6.96 -18.11 -4.20
CA VAL A 95 6.95 -17.10 -5.26
C VAL A 95 6.47 -15.76 -4.70
N PRO A 96 7.36 -14.78 -4.43
CA PRO A 96 6.95 -13.47 -3.95
C PRO A 96 6.20 -12.68 -5.04
N PRO A 97 5.31 -11.75 -4.65
CA PRO A 97 4.68 -10.84 -5.61
C PRO A 97 5.73 -9.95 -6.29
N PRO A 98 5.59 -9.64 -7.59
CA PRO A 98 6.49 -8.72 -8.28
C PRO A 98 6.51 -7.34 -7.62
N ALA A 99 7.69 -6.70 -7.55
CA ALA A 99 7.86 -5.35 -6.98
C ALA A 99 7.04 -4.26 -7.69
N THR A 100 6.57 -4.54 -8.91
CA THR A 100 5.66 -3.69 -9.69
C THR A 100 4.21 -3.72 -9.19
N THR A 101 3.84 -4.66 -8.33
CA THR A 101 2.52 -4.77 -7.70
C THR A 101 2.48 -4.01 -6.37
N ALA A 102 1.30 -3.65 -5.88
CA ALA A 102 1.15 -3.05 -4.56
C ALA A 102 1.67 -3.97 -3.43
N PHE A 103 1.42 -5.28 -3.54
CA PHE A 103 1.93 -6.28 -2.61
C PHE A 103 3.46 -6.32 -2.59
N GLY A 104 4.08 -6.39 -3.76
CA GLY A 104 5.53 -6.49 -3.88
C GLY A 104 6.24 -5.18 -3.55
N ALA A 105 5.67 -4.03 -3.91
CA ALA A 105 6.21 -2.73 -3.53
C ALA A 105 6.22 -2.55 -2.00
N LEU A 106 5.12 -2.91 -1.32
CA LEU A 106 5.03 -2.86 0.13
C LEU A 106 5.96 -3.89 0.80
N LEU A 107 6.00 -5.13 0.29
CA LEU A 107 6.91 -6.17 0.77
C LEU A 107 8.36 -5.72 0.66
N ASN A 108 8.75 -5.21 -0.51
CA ASN A 108 10.10 -4.69 -0.74
C ASN A 108 10.44 -3.56 0.23
N HIS A 109 9.54 -2.59 0.43
CA HIS A 109 9.72 -1.50 1.39
C HIS A 109 10.10 -2.01 2.80
N ILE A 110 9.35 -3.00 3.31
CA ILE A 110 9.53 -3.50 4.67
C ILE A 110 10.63 -4.57 4.82
N THR A 111 11.15 -5.16 3.74
CA THR A 111 12.21 -6.20 3.80
C THR A 111 13.54 -5.83 3.13
N GLY A 112 13.65 -4.71 2.42
CA GLY A 112 14.91 -4.38 1.73
C GLY A 112 15.00 -3.04 1.00
N GLY A 113 13.89 -2.34 0.75
CA GLY A 113 13.82 -1.12 -0.05
C GLY A 113 14.60 0.07 0.51
N HIS A 114 15.01 -0.02 1.78
CA HIS A 114 15.79 0.98 2.51
C HIS A 114 17.07 0.42 3.11
N LEU A 115 17.79 -0.46 2.41
CA LEU A 115 19.17 -0.78 2.78
C LEU A 115 20.03 0.48 2.63
N VAL A 116 19.98 1.27 3.70
CA VAL A 116 20.90 2.26 4.24
C VAL A 116 21.80 2.90 3.18
N SER A 117 21.34 4.01 2.59
CA SER A 117 22.30 5.00 2.10
C SER A 117 23.10 5.47 3.30
N ASN A 118 24.41 5.25 3.30
CA ASN A 118 25.35 5.80 4.29
C ASN A 118 25.42 7.34 4.24
N ASP A 119 24.60 7.97 3.38
CA ASP A 119 24.64 9.39 3.04
C ASP A 119 24.10 10.31 4.14
N GLU A 120 23.39 9.80 5.16
CA GLU A 120 22.96 10.63 6.30
C GLU A 120 23.10 9.90 7.66
N PRO A 121 24.13 10.22 8.46
CA PRO A 121 24.23 9.77 9.84
C PRO A 121 23.12 10.40 10.68
N GLY A 122 22.21 9.58 11.22
CA GLY A 122 21.29 10.00 12.29
C GLY A 122 19.79 9.99 11.98
N ARG A 123 19.37 9.84 10.71
CA ARG A 123 17.95 9.56 10.41
C ARG A 123 17.70 8.05 10.42
N ARG A 124 16.70 7.60 11.18
CA ARG A 124 16.15 6.24 11.03
C ARG A 124 15.66 6.12 9.58
N SER A 125 16.43 5.44 8.73
CA SER A 125 16.18 5.32 7.29
C SER A 125 14.84 4.66 6.98
N PHE A 126 14.33 3.85 7.91
CA PHE A 126 13.04 3.18 7.82
C PHE A 126 11.98 3.85 8.69
N GLN A 127 10.88 4.24 8.06
CA GLN A 127 9.66 4.72 8.71
C GLN A 127 8.47 3.88 8.25
N PRO A 128 7.47 3.67 9.13
CA PRO A 128 6.23 3.07 8.72
C PRO A 128 5.56 3.89 7.61
N MET A 129 4.96 3.21 6.64
CA MET A 129 4.18 3.89 5.61
C MET A 129 3.08 3.02 5.04
N ASN A 130 2.08 3.70 4.48
CA ASN A 130 1.07 3.12 3.63
C ASN A 130 1.57 2.95 2.20
N ILE A 131 0.81 2.23 1.37
CA ILE A 131 1.13 2.12 -0.05
C ILE A 131 1.01 3.49 -0.73
N ASN A 132 2.01 3.85 -1.53
CA ASN A 132 1.99 5.07 -2.31
C ASN A 132 2.78 4.88 -3.61
N PHE A 133 2.53 5.72 -4.62
CA PHE A 133 3.16 5.60 -5.94
C PHE A 133 4.69 5.75 -5.94
N GLY A 134 5.28 6.29 -4.87
CA GLY A 134 6.74 6.38 -4.71
C GLY A 134 7.41 5.05 -4.40
N LEU A 135 6.65 4.05 -3.93
CA LEU A 135 7.18 2.71 -3.65
C LEU A 135 7.30 1.83 -4.89
N PHE A 136 6.63 2.20 -5.99
CA PHE A 136 6.61 1.40 -7.20
C PHE A 136 7.86 1.69 -8.03
N PRO A 137 8.46 0.67 -8.68
CA PRO A 137 9.52 0.89 -9.66
C PRO A 137 9.11 1.89 -10.73
N GLU A 138 10.07 2.66 -11.26
CA GLU A 138 9.77 3.63 -12.30
C GLU A 138 9.21 2.96 -13.57
N LEU A 139 8.47 3.74 -14.36
CA LEU A 139 8.04 3.30 -15.69
C LEU A 139 9.23 3.40 -16.64
N ALA A 140 9.29 2.52 -17.64
CA ALA A 140 10.30 2.58 -18.69
C ALA A 140 10.30 3.95 -19.40
N ALA A 141 11.47 4.38 -19.87
CA ALA A 141 11.59 5.62 -20.63
C ALA A 141 10.65 5.57 -21.85
N GLY A 142 9.86 6.64 -22.03
CA GLY A 142 8.88 6.72 -23.13
C GLY A 142 7.53 6.06 -22.87
N ALA A 143 7.29 5.45 -21.69
CA ALA A 143 6.00 4.82 -21.38
C ALA A 143 4.81 5.81 -21.39
N ILE A 144 5.06 7.08 -21.09
CA ILE A 144 4.06 8.14 -21.21
C ILE A 144 4.07 8.64 -22.66
N GLN A 145 3.22 8.05 -23.48
CA GLN A 145 3.04 8.46 -24.88
C GLN A 145 2.31 9.80 -24.97
N ARG A 146 2.49 10.55 -26.05
CA ARG A 146 1.75 11.80 -26.25
C ARG A 146 0.31 11.49 -26.65
N PRO A 147 -0.69 12.24 -26.17
CA PRO A 147 -2.06 12.08 -26.63
C PRO A 147 -2.17 12.38 -28.15
N GLU A 148 -3.11 11.72 -28.83
CA GLU A 148 -3.26 11.71 -30.30
C GLU A 148 -3.37 13.12 -30.93
N ASN A 149 -3.88 14.08 -30.17
CA ASN A 149 -4.01 15.49 -30.53
C ASN A 149 -2.69 16.29 -30.46
N GLY A 150 -1.53 15.62 -30.33
CA GLY A 150 -0.19 16.20 -30.46
C GLY A 150 0.26 17.11 -29.32
N ARG A 151 -0.63 17.41 -28.35
CA ARG A 151 -0.32 18.24 -27.18
C ARG A 151 0.58 17.49 -26.20
N ARG A 152 1.60 18.16 -25.64
CA ARG A 152 2.42 17.58 -24.55
C ARG A 152 1.59 17.56 -23.26
N PHE A 153 1.60 16.45 -22.53
CA PHE A 153 1.08 16.41 -21.16
C PHE A 153 1.79 17.47 -20.30
N ARG A 154 1.01 18.33 -19.63
CA ARG A 154 1.53 19.38 -18.74
C ARG A 154 1.15 19.10 -17.29
N GLY A 155 2.10 19.33 -16.38
CA GLY A 155 1.88 19.33 -14.93
C GLY A 155 1.02 18.16 -14.41
N LYS A 156 -0.18 18.49 -13.92
CA LYS A 156 -1.12 17.55 -13.28
C LYS A 156 -1.55 16.40 -14.19
N GLU A 157 -1.75 16.65 -15.48
CA GLU A 157 -2.17 15.61 -16.44
C GLU A 157 -1.10 14.54 -16.60
N LYS A 158 0.17 14.95 -16.71
CA LYS A 158 1.30 14.02 -16.78
C LYS A 158 1.40 13.16 -15.51
N ALA A 159 1.18 13.77 -14.35
CA ALA A 159 1.21 13.06 -13.07
C ALA A 159 0.06 12.04 -12.96
N LEU A 160 -1.15 12.40 -13.42
CA LEU A 160 -2.28 11.49 -13.45
C LEU A 160 -2.04 10.32 -14.43
N ALA A 161 -1.59 10.61 -15.65
CA ALA A 161 -1.25 9.60 -16.64
C ALA A 161 -0.17 8.63 -16.14
N LYS A 162 0.88 9.15 -15.46
CA LYS A 162 1.90 8.31 -14.82
C LYS A 162 1.28 7.36 -13.78
N LYS A 163 0.41 7.88 -12.91
CA LYS A 163 -0.26 7.08 -11.87
C LYS A 163 -1.15 6.00 -12.48
N GLN A 164 -1.89 6.33 -13.54
CA GLN A 164 -2.74 5.37 -14.26
C GLN A 164 -1.90 4.24 -14.87
N LEU A 165 -0.83 4.56 -15.59
CA LEU A 165 0.06 3.55 -16.20
C LEU A 165 0.74 2.66 -15.15
N VAL A 166 1.14 3.22 -13.99
CA VAL A 166 1.67 2.43 -12.87
C VAL A 166 0.60 1.49 -12.32
N ALA A 167 -0.64 1.97 -12.13
CA ALA A 167 -1.74 1.16 -11.64
C ALA A 167 -2.12 0.03 -12.61
N GLU A 168 -2.16 0.31 -13.92
CA GLU A 168 -2.42 -0.68 -14.96
C GLU A 168 -1.34 -1.77 -14.99
N ARG A 169 -0.05 -1.38 -14.96
CA ARG A 169 1.05 -2.34 -14.84
C ARG A 169 0.92 -3.18 -13.57
N ALA A 170 0.69 -2.54 -12.42
CA ALA A 170 0.54 -3.22 -11.15
C ALA A 170 -0.60 -4.24 -11.15
N LEU A 171 -1.74 -3.90 -11.74
CA LEU A 171 -2.88 -4.82 -11.85
C LEU A 171 -2.58 -5.99 -12.79
N ARG A 172 -1.98 -5.75 -13.95
CA ARG A 172 -1.58 -6.83 -14.88
C ARG A 172 -0.61 -7.80 -14.21
N ASP A 173 0.44 -7.28 -13.58
CA ASP A 173 1.48 -8.10 -12.96
C ASP A 173 0.93 -8.86 -11.74
N CYS A 174 0.02 -8.25 -10.98
CA CYS A 174 -0.65 -8.90 -9.85
C CYS A 174 -1.53 -10.07 -10.33
N ARG A 175 -2.29 -9.89 -11.41
CA ARG A 175 -3.11 -10.96 -11.99
C ARG A 175 -2.25 -12.10 -12.51
N SER A 176 -1.16 -11.78 -13.21
CA SER A 176 -0.21 -12.79 -13.68
C SER A 176 0.39 -13.58 -12.52
N TRP A 177 0.79 -12.91 -11.43
CA TRP A 177 1.31 -13.57 -10.22
C TRP A 177 0.28 -14.47 -9.54
N LEU A 178 -1.00 -14.09 -9.56
CA LEU A 178 -2.09 -14.89 -9.02
C LEU A 178 -2.57 -16.01 -9.97
N GLY A 179 -2.00 -16.12 -11.18
CA GLY A 179 -2.48 -17.07 -12.19
C GLY A 179 -3.88 -16.75 -12.74
N LEU A 180 -4.31 -15.48 -12.66
CA LEU A 180 -5.61 -15.02 -13.12
C LEU A 180 -5.54 -14.55 -14.58
N PRO A 181 -6.62 -14.72 -15.37
CA PRO A 181 -6.67 -14.24 -16.75
C PRO A 181 -6.55 -12.71 -16.82
N PRO A 182 -6.19 -12.10 -17.97
CA PRO A 182 -6.14 -10.64 -18.11
C PRO A 182 -7.46 -9.95 -17.72
N ALA A 183 -7.38 -8.73 -17.19
CA ALA A 183 -8.56 -8.00 -16.68
C ALA A 183 -9.66 -7.81 -17.74
N ASP A 184 -9.28 -7.64 -19.01
CA ASP A 184 -10.23 -7.41 -20.10
C ASP A 184 -11.04 -8.66 -20.49
N ALA A 185 -10.58 -9.86 -20.11
CA ALA A 185 -11.32 -11.10 -20.34
C ALA A 185 -12.56 -11.24 -19.43
N MET A 186 -12.61 -10.54 -18.28
CA MET A 186 -13.75 -10.65 -17.35
C MET A 186 -14.92 -9.72 -17.70
N ARG A 187 -14.67 -8.58 -18.34
CA ARG A 187 -15.73 -7.66 -18.80
C ARG A 187 -16.66 -8.28 -19.85
N GLY A 188 -16.19 -9.28 -20.59
CA GLY A 188 -17.01 -10.04 -21.55
C GLY A 188 -17.93 -11.09 -20.92
N SER A 189 -17.69 -11.48 -19.67
CA SER A 189 -18.43 -12.59 -19.01
C SER A 189 -19.66 -12.14 -18.22
N GLU A 190 -19.73 -10.87 -17.79
CA GLU A 190 -20.91 -10.32 -17.08
C GLU A 190 -22.03 -9.87 -18.03
N ALA A 191 -21.79 -9.83 -19.34
CA ALA A 191 -22.77 -9.38 -20.34
C ALA A 191 -23.71 -10.49 -20.86
N GLN A 192 -23.62 -11.72 -20.34
CA GLN A 192 -24.50 -12.83 -20.72
C GLN A 192 -25.16 -13.45 -19.48
N SER A 193 -26.09 -12.73 -18.87
CA SER A 193 -27.12 -13.33 -18.03
C SER A 193 -28.43 -13.34 -18.83
N PRO A 194 -29.04 -14.50 -19.14
CA PRO A 194 -30.30 -14.52 -19.83
C PRO A 194 -31.39 -14.03 -18.88
N ALA A 195 -32.16 -13.03 -19.34
CA ALA A 195 -33.36 -12.59 -18.67
C ALA A 195 -34.25 -13.80 -18.37
N ALA A 196 -34.47 -14.08 -17.09
CA ALA A 196 -35.44 -15.06 -16.64
C ALA A 196 -36.82 -14.64 -17.17
N GLY A 197 -37.31 -15.38 -18.16
CA GLY A 197 -38.64 -15.21 -18.70
C GLY A 197 -39.67 -15.61 -17.65
N THR A 198 -40.50 -14.65 -17.25
CA THR A 198 -41.70 -14.86 -16.46
C THR A 198 -42.67 -15.76 -17.23
N ARG A 199 -43.05 -16.89 -16.64
CA ARG A 199 -44.33 -17.55 -16.88
C ARG A 199 -45.07 -17.60 -15.55
#